data_AF-W7KUI0-F1
#
_entry.id   AF-W7KUI0-F1
#
_cell.length_a   1.000
_cell.length_b   1.000
_cell.length_c   1.000
_cell.angle_alpha   90.00
_cell.angle_beta   90.00
_cell.angle_gamma   90.00
#
_symmetry.space_group_name_H-M   'P 1'
#
loop_
_entity.id
_entity.type
_entity.pdbx_description
1 polymer ?
#
loop_
_entity_poly.entity_id
_entity_poly.type
_entity_poly.pdbx_seq_one_letter_code
_entity_poly.pdbx_strand_id
1 'polypeptide(L)'
;MERAYLTERPSTKIKGVEIDVPCGTECIMNGKFRELLNNEAFKSQLEVVDSLTDLINVQVATLRSKLEDIFSEFNANVDNLLYAIYRLVEYGGDVVIGSEIKFEERTLVSGDFNQLMRAYRKIEYSRRDSDIVSLCDEIRYLGEALWEHFNKNIAKSLTV
;
A
#
# COMPACT_ATOMS: atom_id res chain seq x y z
N MET A 1 1.51 1.95 29.67
CA MET A 1 0.97 1.86 28.29
C MET A 1 2.07 1.78 27.24
N GLU A 2 3.18 2.49 27.42
CA GLU A 2 4.33 2.53 26.48
C GLU A 2 4.86 1.14 26.10
N ARG A 3 5.18 0.29 27.09
CA ARG A 3 5.63 -1.09 26.82
C ARG A 3 4.63 -1.90 26.00
N ALA A 4 3.34 -1.72 26.25
CA ALA A 4 2.29 -2.41 25.48
C ALA A 4 2.25 -1.89 24.04
N TYR A 5 2.34 -0.57 23.82
CA TYR A 5 2.41 0.02 22.49
C TYR A 5 3.59 -0.50 21.66
N LEU A 6 4.78 -0.56 22.27
CA LEU A 6 5.99 -1.04 21.60
C LEU A 6 5.95 -2.55 21.29
N THR A 7 5.25 -3.32 22.12
CA THR A 7 5.11 -4.77 21.91
C THR A 7 4.03 -5.09 20.88
N GLU A 8 2.90 -4.41 20.97
CA GLU A 8 1.75 -4.64 20.07
C GLU A 8 1.94 -4.04 18.69
N ARG A 9 2.76 -2.99 18.56
CA ARG A 9 3.09 -2.35 17.28
C ARG A 9 1.83 -2.03 16.46
N PRO A 10 0.93 -1.17 16.96
CA PRO A 10 -0.35 -0.90 16.29
C PRO A 10 -0.11 -0.44 14.86
N SER A 11 -0.81 -1.06 13.92
CA SER A 11 -0.68 -0.83 12.50
C SER A 11 -2.02 -0.59 11.81
N THR A 12 -1.96 0.01 10.64
CA THR A 12 -3.08 0.16 9.72
C THR A 12 -2.66 -0.29 8.32
N LYS A 13 -3.64 -0.61 7.47
CA LYS A 13 -3.39 -1.00 6.09
C LYS A 13 -3.55 0.18 5.14
N ILE A 14 -2.57 0.37 4.26
CA ILE A 14 -2.71 1.28 3.12
C ILE A 14 -3.70 0.69 2.12
N LYS A 15 -4.76 1.44 1.80
CA LYS A 15 -5.81 0.98 0.88
C LYS A 15 -5.24 0.77 -0.53
N GLY A 16 -5.76 -0.22 -1.25
CA GLY A 16 -5.35 -0.54 -2.61
C GLY A 16 -4.17 -1.50 -2.70
N VAL A 17 -3.10 -1.28 -1.92
CA VAL A 17 -1.90 -2.13 -1.92
C VAL A 17 -1.79 -3.08 -0.72
N GLU A 18 -2.60 -2.85 0.32
CA GLU A 18 -2.73 -3.69 1.52
C GLU A 18 -1.44 -3.95 2.30
N ILE A 19 -0.49 -3.01 2.27
CA ILE A 19 0.69 -3.04 3.13
C ILE A 19 0.34 -2.55 4.54
N ASP A 20 0.93 -3.18 5.56
CA ASP A 20 0.83 -2.74 6.95
C ASP A 20 1.85 -1.64 7.24
N VAL A 21 1.40 -0.53 7.80
CA VAL A 21 2.23 0.59 8.27
C VAL A 21 1.91 0.92 9.73
N PRO A 22 2.85 1.50 10.51
CA PRO A 22 2.56 1.97 11.86
C PRO A 22 1.37 2.93 11.88
N CYS A 23 0.57 2.86 12.95
CA CYS A 23 -0.53 3.78 13.13
C CYS A 23 -0.06 5.22 13.31
N GLY A 24 -0.61 6.12 12.49
CA GLY A 24 -0.49 7.58 12.64
C GLY A 24 -1.41 8.15 13.72
N THR A 25 -1.46 9.48 13.82
CA THR A 25 -2.14 10.21 14.90
C THR A 25 -3.62 9.86 15.01
N GLU A 26 -4.34 9.83 13.90
CA GLU A 26 -5.79 9.54 13.90
C GLU A 26 -6.09 8.10 14.36
N CYS A 27 -5.30 7.12 13.93
CA CYS A 27 -5.44 5.73 14.39
C CYS A 27 -5.22 5.63 15.90
N ILE A 28 -4.20 6.31 16.42
CA ILE A 28 -3.90 6.30 17.86
C ILE A 28 -4.98 7.01 18.67
N MET A 29 -5.50 8.14 18.19
CA MET A 29 -6.54 8.93 18.84
C MET A 29 -7.83 8.12 19.03
N ASN A 30 -8.18 7.30 18.05
CA ASN A 30 -9.37 6.44 18.07
C ASN A 30 -9.14 5.08 18.74
N GLY A 31 -7.92 4.82 19.24
CA GLY A 31 -7.52 3.55 19.82
C GLY A 31 -7.30 3.59 21.33
N LYS A 32 -6.92 2.43 21.88
CA LYS A 32 -6.61 2.27 23.30
C LYS A 32 -5.34 3.00 23.77
N PHE A 33 -4.54 3.52 22.83
CA PHE A 33 -3.27 4.21 23.09
C PHE A 33 -3.37 5.74 23.05
N ARG A 34 -4.59 6.30 22.95
CA ARG A 34 -4.83 7.75 22.86
C ARG A 34 -4.10 8.59 23.90
N GLU A 35 -3.90 8.06 25.11
CA GLU A 35 -3.24 8.78 26.21
C GLU A 35 -1.75 9.03 25.96
N LEU A 36 -1.10 8.26 25.07
CA LEU A 36 0.28 8.52 24.65
C LEU A 36 0.41 9.83 23.87
N LEU A 37 -0.68 10.34 23.26
CA LEU A 37 -0.69 11.62 22.54
C LEU A 37 -0.46 12.83 23.45
N ASN A 38 -0.53 12.67 24.78
CA ASN A 38 -0.17 13.72 25.74
C ASN A 38 1.36 13.92 25.84
N ASN A 39 2.17 12.97 25.34
CA ASN A 39 3.61 13.12 25.24
C ASN A 39 3.94 13.85 23.93
N GLU A 40 4.33 15.11 24.02
CA GLU A 40 4.67 15.95 22.85
C GLU A 40 5.81 15.37 22.01
N ALA A 41 6.80 14.71 22.62
CA ALA A 41 7.87 14.07 21.87
C ALA A 41 7.35 12.88 21.06
N PHE A 42 6.43 12.07 21.62
CA PHE A 42 5.77 10.99 20.90
C PHE A 42 4.88 11.52 19.77
N LYS A 43 4.07 12.53 20.05
CA LYS A 43 3.18 13.16 19.07
C LYS A 43 3.96 13.72 17.89
N SER A 44 5.07 14.43 18.13
CA SER A 44 5.95 14.92 17.07
C SER A 44 6.52 13.79 16.20
N GLN A 45 6.82 12.62 16.78
CA GLN A 45 7.24 11.47 15.98
C GLN A 45 6.10 10.83 15.17
N LEU A 46 4.85 10.91 15.64
CA LEU A 46 3.68 10.45 14.89
C LEU A 46 3.34 11.37 13.71
N GLU A 47 3.58 12.68 13.81
CA GLU A 47 3.40 13.61 12.69
C GLU A 47 4.31 13.25 11.49
N VAL A 48 5.48 12.68 11.77
CA VAL A 48 6.37 12.12 10.73
C VAL A 48 5.74 10.87 10.09
N VAL A 49 5.09 10.02 10.90
CA VAL A 49 4.35 8.85 10.37
C VAL A 49 3.20 9.30 9.48
N ASP A 50 2.43 10.31 9.90
CA ASP A 50 1.33 10.86 9.13
C ASP A 50 1.85 11.40 7.77
N SER A 51 2.91 12.21 7.81
CA SER A 51 3.51 12.80 6.60
C SER A 51 4.02 11.74 5.60
N LEU A 52 4.71 10.70 6.09
CA LEU A 52 5.20 9.62 5.23
C LEU A 52 4.04 8.75 4.72
N THR A 53 3.00 8.55 5.52
CA THR A 53 1.79 7.83 5.10
C THR A 53 1.05 8.58 3.99
N ASP A 54 0.99 9.91 4.07
CA ASP A 54 0.42 10.75 3.01
C ASP A 54 1.21 10.64 1.71
N LEU A 55 2.54 10.62 1.77
CA LEU A 55 3.38 10.37 0.60
C LEU A 55 3.08 9.01 -0.03
N ILE A 56 2.96 7.94 0.76
CA ILE A 56 2.55 6.63 0.26
C ILE A 56 1.20 6.71 -0.45
N ASN A 57 0.20 7.38 0.16
CA ASN A 57 -1.13 7.52 -0.42
C ASN A 57 -1.09 8.28 -1.76
N VAL A 58 -0.23 9.29 -1.90
CA VAL A 58 -0.01 10.00 -3.17
C VAL A 58 0.58 9.06 -4.23
N GLN A 59 1.56 8.23 -3.87
CA GLN A 59 2.14 7.27 -4.83
C GLN A 59 1.13 6.19 -5.23
N VAL A 60 0.35 5.68 -4.29
CA VAL A 60 -0.74 4.73 -4.56
C VAL A 60 -1.78 5.35 -5.49
N ALA A 61 -2.19 6.60 -5.26
CA ALA A 61 -3.14 7.30 -6.12
C ALA A 61 -2.57 7.53 -7.53
N THR A 62 -1.28 7.86 -7.64
CA THR A 62 -0.57 8.02 -8.91
C THR A 62 -0.52 6.71 -9.69
N LEU A 63 -0.17 5.60 -9.03
CA LEU A 63 -0.18 4.27 -9.63
C LEU A 63 -1.59 3.89 -10.09
N ARG A 64 -2.61 4.12 -9.25
CA ARG A 64 -4.01 3.88 -9.59
C ARG A 64 -4.42 4.62 -10.86
N SER A 65 -4.12 5.92 -10.94
CA SER A 65 -4.44 6.74 -12.13
C SER A 65 -3.74 6.21 -13.38
N LYS A 66 -2.46 5.84 -13.29
CA LYS A 66 -1.72 5.29 -14.43
C LYS A 66 -2.33 3.98 -14.92
N LEU A 67 -2.77 3.11 -14.01
CA LEU A 67 -3.46 1.87 -14.36
C LEU A 67 -4.84 2.12 -14.97
N GLU A 68 -5.59 3.09 -14.44
CA GLU A 68 -6.87 3.51 -15.03
C GLU A 68 -6.70 3.95 -16.49
N ASP A 69 -5.68 4.76 -16.79
CA ASP A 69 -5.38 5.19 -18.15
C ASP A 69 -4.99 4.02 -19.06
N ILE A 70 -4.08 3.14 -18.60
CA ILE A 70 -3.60 1.98 -19.36
C ILE A 70 -4.76 1.01 -19.69
N PHE A 71 -5.68 0.83 -18.75
CA PHE A 71 -6.76 -0.15 -18.85
C PHE A 71 -8.13 0.44 -19.22
N SER A 72 -8.19 1.73 -19.56
CA SER A 72 -9.42 2.47 -19.90
C SER A 72 -10.29 1.86 -21.00
N GLU A 73 -9.70 1.08 -21.92
CA GLU A 73 -10.42 0.40 -23.00
C GLU A 73 -11.01 -0.97 -22.62
N PHE A 74 -10.75 -1.46 -21.40
CA PHE A 74 -11.21 -2.77 -20.92
C PHE A 74 -12.26 -2.61 -19.82
N ASN A 75 -13.11 -3.63 -19.66
CA ASN A 75 -13.96 -3.74 -18.47
C ASN A 75 -13.13 -4.26 -17.29
N ALA A 76 -12.31 -3.35 -16.73
CA ALA A 76 -11.34 -3.64 -15.70
C ALA A 76 -11.75 -3.06 -14.34
N ASN A 77 -11.49 -3.81 -13.27
CA ASN A 77 -11.58 -3.29 -11.91
C ASN A 77 -10.22 -2.69 -11.52
N VAL A 78 -10.13 -1.36 -11.55
CA VAL A 78 -8.88 -0.63 -11.31
C VAL A 78 -8.32 -0.86 -9.91
N ASP A 79 -9.18 -0.97 -8.89
CA ASP A 79 -8.72 -1.19 -7.51
C ASP A 79 -8.12 -2.59 -7.32
N ASN A 80 -8.71 -3.61 -7.98
CA ASN A 80 -8.13 -4.94 -8.01
C ASN A 80 -6.85 -5.00 -8.86
N LEU A 81 -6.78 -4.25 -9.96
CA LEU A 81 -5.56 -4.11 -10.76
C LEU A 81 -4.44 -3.45 -9.96
N LEU A 82 -4.73 -2.39 -9.22
CA LEU A 82 -3.77 -1.72 -8.33
C LEU A 82 -3.17 -2.71 -7.34
N TYR A 83 -4.03 -3.47 -6.66
CA TYR A 83 -3.61 -4.53 -5.75
C TYR A 83 -2.72 -5.56 -6.47
N ALA A 84 -3.21 -6.13 -7.57
CA ALA A 84 -2.53 -7.20 -8.28
C ALA A 84 -1.19 -6.76 -8.86
N ILE A 85 -1.12 -5.58 -9.49
CA ILE A 85 0.13 -5.05 -10.07
C ILE A 85 1.17 -4.81 -8.98
N TYR A 86 0.80 -4.15 -7.88
CA TYR A 86 1.71 -3.96 -6.75
C TYR A 86 2.23 -5.31 -6.25
N ARG A 87 1.35 -6.31 -6.09
CA ARG A 87 1.74 -7.63 -5.61
C ARG A 87 2.64 -8.39 -6.58
N LEU A 88 2.34 -8.34 -7.87
CA LEU A 88 3.13 -8.98 -8.94
C LEU A 88 4.53 -8.37 -9.06
N VAL A 89 4.67 -7.07 -8.88
CA VAL A 89 5.97 -6.38 -8.94
C VAL A 89 6.81 -6.73 -7.70
N GLU A 90 6.25 -6.56 -6.50
CA GLU A 90 7.02 -6.66 -5.25
C GLU A 90 7.24 -8.11 -4.78
N TYR A 91 6.27 -8.99 -5.02
CA TYR A 91 6.26 -10.36 -4.48
C TYR A 91 6.19 -11.44 -5.56
N GLY A 92 6.00 -11.06 -6.82
CA GLY A 92 5.79 -12.00 -7.91
C GLY A 92 4.42 -12.67 -7.87
N GLY A 93 4.31 -13.81 -8.56
CA GLY A 93 3.07 -14.55 -8.76
C GLY A 93 2.59 -14.46 -10.21
N ASP A 94 1.41 -15.05 -10.44
CA ASP A 94 0.82 -15.20 -11.76
C ASP A 94 -0.67 -14.86 -11.74
N VAL A 95 -1.15 -14.31 -12.86
CA VAL A 95 -2.58 -14.13 -13.09
C VAL A 95 -3.17 -15.37 -13.75
N VAL A 96 -4.41 -15.70 -13.40
CA VAL A 96 -5.16 -16.81 -13.98
C VAL A 96 -6.06 -16.28 -15.09
N ILE A 97 -5.95 -16.85 -16.28
CA ILE A 97 -6.80 -16.53 -17.44
C ILE A 97 -7.86 -17.61 -17.59
N GLY A 98 -9.13 -17.25 -17.43
CA GLY A 98 -10.29 -18.10 -17.68
C GLY A 98 -11.36 -17.35 -18.47
N SER A 99 -12.62 -17.42 -18.00
CA SER A 99 -13.68 -16.51 -18.46
C SER A 99 -13.45 -15.05 -18.06
N GLU A 100 -12.52 -14.83 -17.14
CA GLU A 100 -12.04 -13.54 -16.65
C GLU A 100 -10.54 -13.66 -16.36
N ILE A 101 -9.84 -12.52 -16.26
CA ILE A 101 -8.49 -12.50 -15.67
C ILE A 101 -8.63 -12.28 -14.17
N LYS A 102 -7.99 -13.15 -13.39
CA LYS A 102 -7.98 -13.07 -11.94
C LYS A 102 -6.56 -13.05 -11.38
N PHE A 103 -6.39 -12.41 -10.23
CA PHE A 103 -5.23 -12.59 -9.37
C PHE A 103 -5.74 -12.94 -7.98
N GLU A 104 -5.33 -14.09 -7.48
CA GLU A 104 -5.98 -14.73 -6.32
C GLU A 104 -7.50 -14.83 -6.57
N GLU A 105 -8.34 -14.44 -5.61
CA GLU A 105 -9.80 -14.45 -5.74
C GLU A 105 -10.38 -13.16 -6.38
N ARG A 106 -9.52 -12.25 -6.85
CA ARG A 106 -9.95 -10.94 -7.38
C ARG A 106 -10.07 -10.96 -8.89
N THR A 107 -11.25 -10.63 -9.40
CA THR A 107 -11.45 -10.36 -10.83
C THR A 107 -10.80 -9.03 -11.20
N LEU A 108 -9.84 -9.09 -12.13
CA LEU A 108 -9.11 -7.93 -12.64
C LEU A 108 -9.79 -7.35 -13.88
N VAL A 109 -10.11 -8.22 -14.84
CA VAL A 109 -10.69 -7.84 -16.14
C VAL A 109 -11.66 -8.92 -16.59
N SER A 110 -12.82 -8.51 -17.09
CA SER A 110 -13.81 -9.39 -17.72
C SER A 110 -14.05 -8.95 -19.17
N GLY A 111 -14.41 -9.86 -20.06
CA GLY A 111 -14.61 -9.55 -21.48
C GLY A 111 -14.57 -10.77 -22.38
N ASP A 112 -14.62 -10.56 -23.69
CA ASP A 112 -14.41 -11.65 -24.65
C ASP A 112 -12.94 -12.10 -24.67
N PHE A 113 -12.68 -13.28 -25.25
CA PHE A 113 -11.34 -13.86 -25.28
C PHE A 113 -10.27 -12.92 -25.88
N ASN A 114 -10.60 -12.15 -26.91
CA ASN A 114 -9.65 -11.22 -27.54
C ASN A 114 -9.34 -10.04 -26.62
N GLN A 115 -10.35 -9.50 -25.94
CA GLN A 115 -10.18 -8.46 -24.93
C GLN A 115 -9.33 -8.97 -23.76
N LEU A 116 -9.63 -10.16 -23.24
CA LEU A 116 -8.85 -10.77 -22.16
C LEU A 116 -7.40 -10.98 -22.58
N MET A 117 -7.14 -11.51 -23.78
CA MET A 117 -5.74 -11.71 -24.21
C MET A 117 -4.97 -10.40 -24.38
N ARG A 118 -5.62 -9.33 -24.85
CA ARG A 118 -5.02 -7.99 -24.93
C ARG A 118 -4.75 -7.41 -23.53
N ALA A 119 -5.70 -7.54 -22.62
CA ALA A 119 -5.56 -7.08 -21.25
C ALA A 119 -4.44 -7.82 -20.51
N TYR A 120 -4.35 -9.14 -20.67
CA TYR A 120 -3.27 -9.95 -20.10
C TYR A 120 -1.88 -9.46 -20.55
N ARG A 121 -1.71 -9.18 -21.84
CA ARG A 121 -0.45 -8.61 -22.36
C ARG A 121 -0.14 -7.24 -21.74
N LYS A 122 -1.16 -6.40 -21.52
CA LYS A 122 -0.97 -5.12 -20.82
C LYS A 122 -0.55 -5.34 -19.37
N ILE A 123 -1.14 -6.29 -18.65
CA ILE A 123 -0.73 -6.64 -17.28
C ILE A 123 0.74 -7.09 -17.25
N GLU A 124 1.13 -7.98 -18.16
CA GLU A 124 2.52 -8.47 -18.27
C GLU A 124 3.52 -7.36 -18.64
N TYR A 125 3.11 -6.40 -19.45
CA TYR A 125 3.92 -5.21 -19.75
C TYR A 125 4.00 -4.29 -18.53
N SER A 126 2.86 -3.98 -17.90
CA SER A 126 2.77 -3.07 -16.75
C SER A 126 3.64 -3.52 -15.57
N ARG A 127 3.69 -4.82 -15.26
CA ARG A 127 4.57 -5.33 -14.19
C ARG A 127 6.07 -5.22 -14.47
N ARG A 128 6.48 -4.81 -15.67
CA ARG A 128 7.88 -4.59 -16.08
C ARG A 128 8.14 -3.16 -16.56
N ASP A 129 7.10 -2.33 -16.58
CA ASP A 129 7.18 -0.93 -16.96
C ASP A 129 7.95 -0.16 -15.88
N SER A 130 9.03 0.53 -16.27
CA SER A 130 9.95 1.16 -15.33
C SER A 130 9.27 2.16 -14.39
N ASP A 131 8.25 2.88 -14.87
CA ASP A 131 7.56 3.88 -14.06
C ASP A 131 6.63 3.20 -13.05
N ILE A 132 5.93 2.13 -13.46
CA ILE A 132 5.11 1.34 -12.54
C ILE A 132 5.97 0.66 -11.48
N VAL A 133 7.10 0.05 -11.89
CA VAL A 133 8.04 -0.58 -10.97
C VAL A 133 8.57 0.45 -9.98
N SER A 134 9.00 1.63 -10.46
CA SER A 134 9.49 2.70 -9.59
C SER A 134 8.44 3.17 -8.58
N LEU A 135 7.17 3.26 -8.96
CA LEU A 135 6.08 3.61 -8.04
C LEU A 135 5.88 2.53 -6.97
N CYS A 136 5.92 1.25 -7.35
CA CYS A 136 5.78 0.13 -6.40
C CYS A 136 6.96 0.07 -5.43
N ASP A 137 8.18 0.26 -5.93
CA ASP A 137 9.40 0.32 -5.14
C ASP A 137 9.35 1.48 -4.14
N GLU A 138 8.89 2.67 -4.55
CA GLU A 138 8.76 3.83 -3.67
C GLU A 138 7.72 3.60 -2.57
N ILE A 139 6.56 3.02 -2.90
CA ILE A 139 5.54 2.61 -1.93
C ILE A 139 6.12 1.63 -0.89
N ARG A 140 6.83 0.60 -1.35
CA ARG A 140 7.48 -0.38 -0.47
C ARG A 140 8.53 0.29 0.42
N TYR A 141 9.44 1.07 -0.18
CA TYR A 141 10.51 1.75 0.54
C TYR A 141 9.98 2.69 1.63
N LEU A 142 8.95 3.48 1.33
CA LEU A 142 8.31 4.36 2.31
C LEU A 142 7.64 3.55 3.44
N GLY A 143 7.00 2.42 3.10
CA GLY A 143 6.44 1.50 4.10
C GLY A 143 7.49 0.90 5.03
N GLU A 144 8.64 0.49 4.49
CA GLU A 144 9.80 0.02 5.26
C GLU A 144 10.39 1.14 6.15
N ALA A 145 10.55 2.34 5.59
CA ALA A 145 11.06 3.52 6.30
C ALA A 145 10.16 3.93 7.48
N LEU A 146 8.85 3.80 7.34
CA LEU A 146 7.90 4.01 8.44
C LEU A 146 8.14 3.05 9.61
N TRP A 147 8.35 1.77 9.34
CA TRP A 147 8.67 0.79 10.39
C TRP A 147 10.06 1.01 10.99
N GLU A 148 11.02 1.45 10.19
CA GLU A 148 12.34 1.85 10.70
C GLU A 148 12.23 3.07 11.63
N HIS A 149 11.47 4.09 11.24
CA HIS A 149 11.17 5.25 12.08
C HIS A 149 10.47 4.87 13.38
N PHE A 150 9.51 3.95 13.32
CA PHE A 150 8.86 3.41 14.51
C PHE A 150 9.89 2.79 15.46
N ASN A 151 10.76 1.93 14.94
CA ASN A 151 11.75 1.22 15.75
C ASN A 151 12.84 2.13 16.31
N LYS A 152 13.25 3.18 15.57
CA LYS A 152 14.38 4.03 15.95
C LYS A 152 13.99 5.27 16.73
N ASN A 153 12.84 5.86 16.43
CA ASN A 153 12.48 7.20 16.92
C ASN A 153 11.26 7.16 17.83
N ILE A 154 10.18 6.48 17.43
CA ILE A 154 9.00 6.32 18.30
C ILE A 154 9.34 5.49 19.53
N ALA A 155 10.10 4.40 19.38
CA ALA A 155 10.53 3.60 20.52
C ALA A 155 11.32 4.42 21.53
N LYS A 156 12.19 5.34 21.06
CA LYS A 156 12.97 6.20 21.93
C LYS A 156 12.12 7.23 22.64
N SER A 157 11.18 7.89 21.95
CA SER A 157 10.35 8.95 22.55
C SER A 157 9.43 8.46 23.68
N LEU A 158 9.20 7.15 23.78
CA LEU A 158 8.43 6.49 24.83
C LEU A 158 9.27 5.83 25.94
N THR A 159 10.60 5.92 25.86
CA THR A 159 11.53 5.31 26.85
C THR A 159 12.36 6.34 27.61
N VAL A 160 12.14 7.63 27.34
CA VAL A 160 12.80 8.76 28.00
C VAL A 160 11.95 9.26 29.16
#